data_AF-A0A1M8A058-F1
#
_entry.id   AF-A0A1M8A058-F1
#
_cell.length_a   1.000
_cell.length_b   1.000
_cell.length_c   1.000
_cell.angle_alpha   90.00
_cell.angle_beta   90.00
_cell.angle_gamma   90.00
#
_symmetry.space_group_name_H-M   'P 1'
#
loop_
_entity.id
_entity.type
_entity.pdbx_description
1 polymer ?
#
loop_
_entity_poly.entity_id
_entity_poly.type
_entity_poly.pdbx_seq_one_letter_code
_entity_poly.pdbx_strand_id
1 'polypeptide(L)'
;MMIPTRTILCAFAFLTAANAAMVYRPDNGNRLYRRQASSGSDAPTMASSLSKSMSALGAQATASTPSPPFQFGNPSHDYPGVIAQNPNGPTNPETPQMNTPINQTSLSRLASVNNIDDWCTFGPNDLDVPLSDQEERVVAYCTKPRNNARVIPDGTVTAAHFVKTPLYVQIMALGDFTRIGLKSNDTGGELDPHGQTNEGNPHGGNVTSNVTGKDEFYQEWMNYIGHNIMCFRVCIAGSDQAKPEVECQHTLDEMGCTWVMPGNYDPDSFDSCDADPAYPPGLFLDNGSTSTFQQFMTGVYTDADGKKKKFTNGSEGEKTPSLAQSLPSSSNCKPASSIANGIDTAKLLPSNANSGSPSATGAPAAGGGSSNSGNRSGNGNGNGSGSGSGSGNNKDISKNNQNSNNGASGAPAYTASMAAMIAAIVAGAVLI
;
A
#
# COMPACT_ATOMS: atom_id res chain seq x y z
N MET A 1 -67.51 -11.66 34.00
CA MET A 1 -67.01 -11.42 32.63
C MET A 1 -65.51 -11.16 32.75
N MET A 2 -64.67 -12.04 32.21
CA MET A 2 -63.21 -12.03 32.37
C MET A 2 -62.54 -11.77 31.01
N ILE A 3 -61.57 -10.87 30.94
CA ILE A 3 -60.54 -10.78 29.89
C ILE A 3 -59.21 -10.43 30.58
N PRO A 4 -58.04 -11.00 30.19
CA PRO A 4 -56.97 -11.28 31.16
C PRO A 4 -55.70 -10.43 31.03
N THR A 5 -54.86 -10.53 32.06
CA THR A 5 -53.45 -10.09 32.08
C THR A 5 -52.53 -11.01 31.26
N ARG A 6 -51.74 -10.42 30.35
CA ARG A 6 -50.52 -10.93 29.67
C ARG A 6 -50.06 -9.85 28.67
N THR A 7 -48.79 -9.49 28.48
CA THR A 7 -47.53 -9.83 29.14
C THR A 7 -46.60 -8.61 29.05
N ILE A 8 -45.89 -8.25 30.12
CA ILE A 8 -44.82 -7.26 30.08
C ILE A 8 -43.58 -7.95 29.49
N LEU A 9 -43.10 -7.54 28.30
CA LEU A 9 -41.70 -7.60 27.85
C LEU A 9 -41.57 -6.99 26.43
N CYS A 10 -41.24 -5.69 26.33
CA CYS A 10 -40.75 -5.04 25.11
C CYS A 10 -40.10 -3.68 25.45
N ALA A 11 -39.07 -3.73 26.31
CA ALA A 11 -38.20 -2.61 26.60
C ALA A 11 -36.86 -3.18 27.10
N PHE A 12 -35.90 -3.40 26.19
CA PHE A 12 -34.45 -3.45 26.38
C PHE A 12 -33.79 -3.93 25.07
N ALA A 13 -33.61 -2.99 24.14
CA ALA A 13 -32.79 -3.13 22.93
C ALA A 13 -32.32 -1.75 22.43
N PHE A 14 -31.89 -0.90 23.35
CA PHE A 14 -31.18 0.36 23.08
C PHE A 14 -30.01 0.44 24.06
N LEU A 15 -28.89 1.03 23.58
CA LEU A 15 -27.51 0.74 24.02
C LEU A 15 -27.09 -0.70 23.66
N THR A 16 -25.97 -0.97 22.99
CA THR A 16 -24.75 -0.16 22.82
C THR A 16 -24.25 -0.12 21.36
N ALA A 17 -24.29 1.06 20.73
CA ALA A 17 -23.63 1.33 19.45
C ALA A 17 -22.86 2.66 19.54
N ALA A 18 -21.89 2.72 20.46
CA ALA A 18 -21.06 3.89 20.71
C ALA A 18 -19.73 3.48 21.39
N ASN A 19 -18.99 2.60 20.73
CA ASN A 19 -17.57 2.35 20.99
C ASN A 19 -16.91 1.93 19.66
N ALA A 20 -17.03 2.79 18.65
CA ALA A 20 -15.93 2.89 17.69
C ALA A 20 -14.74 3.36 18.52
N ALA A 21 -13.77 2.48 18.75
CA ALA A 21 -12.52 2.90 19.39
C ALA A 21 -11.88 3.92 18.45
N MET A 22 -11.87 5.20 18.85
CA MET A 22 -11.09 6.20 18.13
C MET A 22 -9.63 5.82 18.29
N VAL A 23 -9.08 5.14 17.27
CA VAL A 23 -7.64 5.02 17.09
C VAL A 23 -7.14 6.45 16.89
N TYR A 24 -6.48 6.98 17.91
CA TYR A 24 -5.94 8.33 17.86
C TYR A 24 -4.69 8.34 16.96
N ARG A 25 -4.89 8.44 15.64
CA ARG A 25 -3.91 8.98 14.69
C ARG A 25 -4.12 10.49 14.65
N PRO A 26 -3.21 11.32 15.20
CA PRO A 26 -3.40 12.76 15.23
C PRO A 26 -2.99 13.41 13.90
N ASP A 27 -3.97 14.03 13.24
CA ASP A 27 -3.76 15.02 12.16
C ASP A 27 -2.65 16.00 12.55
N ASN A 28 -1.52 15.94 11.83
CA ASN A 28 -0.34 16.76 12.13
C ASN A 28 0.32 17.25 10.85
N GLY A 29 -0.03 18.48 10.47
CA GLY A 29 0.64 19.17 9.36
C GLY A 29 2.16 19.24 9.57
N ASN A 30 2.91 18.81 8.55
CA ASN A 30 4.35 19.03 8.39
C ASN A 30 5.26 18.57 9.55
N ARG A 31 5.31 17.26 9.85
CA ARG A 31 6.55 16.59 10.35
C ARG A 31 6.54 15.08 10.15
N LEU A 32 7.42 14.62 9.26
CA LEU A 32 7.72 13.20 9.00
C LEU A 32 8.08 12.44 10.28
N TYR A 33 7.34 11.38 10.60
CA TYR A 33 7.79 10.38 11.54
C TYR A 33 8.74 9.41 10.85
N ARG A 34 10.02 9.48 11.22
CA ARG A 34 10.95 8.38 10.93
C ARG A 34 10.54 7.19 11.81
N ARG A 35 9.84 6.19 11.23
CA ARG A 35 9.68 4.87 11.85
C ARG A 35 11.10 4.36 12.15
N GLN A 36 11.51 4.31 13.42
CA GLN A 36 12.74 3.59 13.77
C GLN A 36 12.39 2.12 13.81
N ALA A 37 12.66 1.41 12.71
CA ALA A 37 12.48 -0.04 12.65
C ALA A 37 13.19 -0.70 13.84
N SER A 38 12.42 -1.38 14.68
CA SER A 38 12.95 -2.31 15.68
C SER A 38 13.55 -3.48 14.91
N SER A 39 14.87 -3.51 14.80
CA SER A 39 15.62 -4.55 14.11
C SER A 39 15.54 -5.89 14.87
N GLY A 40 14.41 -6.58 14.75
CA GLY A 40 14.21 -7.95 15.21
C GLY A 40 14.94 -8.91 14.27
N SER A 41 16.20 -9.22 14.59
CA SER A 41 17.08 -10.05 13.77
C SER A 41 16.81 -11.55 13.94
N ASP A 42 15.59 -12.02 13.65
CA ASP A 42 15.20 -13.43 13.67
C ASP A 42 14.17 -13.75 12.56
N ALA A 43 14.49 -13.42 11.31
CA ALA A 43 13.71 -13.84 10.14
C ALA A 43 14.14 -15.25 9.68
N PRO A 44 13.33 -16.31 9.86
CA PRO A 44 13.66 -17.63 9.32
C PRO A 44 13.55 -17.65 7.79
N THR A 45 14.35 -18.47 7.13
CA THR A 45 14.42 -18.53 5.66
C THR A 45 13.10 -19.02 5.02
N MET A 46 12.35 -18.07 4.45
CA MET A 46 10.94 -18.22 4.06
C MET A 46 10.64 -19.16 2.87
N ALA A 47 11.65 -19.69 2.18
CA ALA A 47 11.43 -20.69 1.12
C ALA A 47 10.75 -21.98 1.65
N SER A 48 10.83 -22.25 2.96
CA SER A 48 10.15 -23.35 3.63
C SER A 48 8.85 -22.96 4.36
N SER A 49 8.52 -21.66 4.42
CA SER A 49 7.34 -21.16 5.13
C SER A 49 6.12 -21.01 4.21
N LEU A 50 6.30 -20.66 2.93
CA LEU A 50 5.18 -20.47 1.98
C LEU A 50 4.36 -21.75 1.76
N SER A 51 5.04 -22.90 1.62
CA SER A 51 4.38 -24.21 1.55
C SER A 51 3.74 -24.63 2.89
N LYS A 52 4.31 -24.18 4.02
CA LYS A 52 3.77 -24.42 5.37
C LYS A 52 2.57 -23.55 5.68
N SER A 53 2.50 -22.30 5.23
CA SER A 53 1.37 -21.41 5.44
C SER A 53 0.16 -21.83 4.61
N MET A 54 0.34 -22.20 3.34
CA MET A 54 -0.74 -22.78 2.52
C MET A 54 -1.24 -24.12 3.10
N SER A 55 -0.34 -24.99 3.56
CA SER A 55 -0.73 -26.21 4.27
C SER A 55 -1.44 -25.93 5.61
N ALA A 56 -1.11 -24.82 6.30
CA ALA A 56 -1.73 -24.44 7.57
C ALA A 56 -3.11 -23.80 7.40
N LEU A 57 -3.35 -23.04 6.33
CA LEU A 57 -4.68 -22.55 5.97
C LEU A 57 -5.65 -23.72 5.72
N GLY A 58 -5.21 -24.76 4.99
CA GLY A 58 -5.99 -25.99 4.81
C GLY A 58 -6.17 -26.84 6.08
N ALA A 59 -5.16 -26.89 6.95
CA ALA A 59 -5.16 -27.76 8.14
C ALA A 59 -5.73 -27.13 9.42
N GLN A 60 -5.92 -25.80 9.47
CA GLN A 60 -6.48 -25.11 10.66
C GLN A 60 -7.98 -24.79 10.52
N ALA A 61 -8.53 -24.86 9.29
CA ALA A 61 -9.96 -24.80 9.02
C ALA A 61 -10.77 -25.99 9.60
N THR A 62 -10.11 -27.03 10.11
CA THR A 62 -10.77 -28.23 10.67
C THR A 62 -10.97 -28.20 12.19
N ALA A 63 -10.63 -27.10 12.87
CA ALA A 63 -10.66 -27.00 14.33
C ALA A 63 -11.58 -25.89 14.89
N SER A 64 -12.02 -24.94 14.07
CA SER A 64 -13.02 -23.95 14.40
C SER A 64 -14.32 -24.23 13.65
N THR A 65 -15.47 -24.01 14.30
CA THR A 65 -16.76 -23.93 13.60
C THR A 65 -16.65 -22.79 12.57
N PRO A 66 -17.02 -23.00 11.29
CA PRO A 66 -17.01 -21.93 10.31
C PRO A 66 -17.84 -20.73 10.79
N SER A 67 -17.27 -19.54 10.67
CA SER A 67 -17.98 -18.29 10.92
C SER A 67 -19.27 -18.26 10.09
N PRO A 68 -20.41 -17.76 10.63
CA PRO A 68 -21.57 -17.47 9.79
C PRO A 68 -21.19 -16.44 8.72
N PRO A 69 -21.91 -16.34 7.59
CA PRO A 69 -21.65 -15.30 6.59
C PRO A 69 -21.77 -13.89 7.18
N PHE A 70 -20.91 -12.97 6.76
CA PHE A 70 -20.94 -11.58 7.23
C PHE A 70 -22.27 -10.90 6.84
N GLN A 71 -22.87 -10.19 7.81
CA GLN A 71 -24.20 -9.59 7.67
C GLN A 71 -24.06 -8.10 7.33
N PHE A 72 -23.87 -7.81 6.04
CA PHE A 72 -23.54 -6.47 5.52
C PHE A 72 -24.75 -5.57 5.18
N GLY A 73 -25.97 -5.97 5.55
CA GLY A 73 -27.17 -5.17 5.32
C GLY A 73 -27.52 -4.97 3.84
N ASN A 74 -27.89 -3.75 3.46
CA ASN A 74 -28.19 -3.35 2.08
C ASN A 74 -27.13 -2.36 1.58
N PRO A 75 -26.11 -2.79 0.82
CA PRO A 75 -25.08 -1.89 0.31
C PRO A 75 -25.63 -0.85 -0.66
N SER A 76 -25.13 0.38 -0.54
CA SER A 76 -25.34 1.45 -1.51
C SER A 76 -24.01 2.00 -1.99
N HIS A 77 -23.91 2.26 -3.29
CA HIS A 77 -22.79 2.97 -3.90
C HIS A 77 -22.79 4.47 -3.53
N ASP A 78 -23.97 5.02 -3.22
CA ASP A 78 -24.14 6.42 -2.78
C ASP A 78 -23.98 6.57 -1.25
N TYR A 79 -23.48 5.54 -0.54
CA TYR A 79 -23.26 5.60 0.91
C TYR A 79 -22.12 6.60 1.23
N PRO A 80 -22.22 7.42 2.30
CA PRO A 80 -21.16 8.35 2.68
C PRO A 80 -19.82 7.64 2.89
N GLY A 81 -18.75 8.18 2.32
CA GLY A 81 -17.42 7.54 2.37
C GLY A 81 -17.18 6.48 1.29
N VAL A 82 -18.09 6.23 0.34
CA VAL A 82 -17.78 5.38 -0.83
C VAL A 82 -17.05 6.19 -1.90
N ILE A 83 -17.64 7.31 -2.34
CA ILE A 83 -17.06 8.17 -3.37
C ILE A 83 -16.13 9.22 -2.76
N ALA A 84 -14.95 9.38 -3.36
CA ALA A 84 -13.96 10.38 -2.95
C ALA A 84 -14.46 11.80 -3.19
N GLN A 85 -14.29 12.66 -2.19
CA GLN A 85 -14.66 14.08 -2.25
C GLN A 85 -13.44 15.01 -2.38
N ASN A 86 -12.25 14.49 -2.06
CA ASN A 86 -10.99 15.22 -2.16
C ASN A 86 -10.59 15.41 -3.64
N PRO A 87 -9.92 16.53 -3.99
CA PRO A 87 -9.43 16.74 -5.35
C PRO A 87 -8.41 15.68 -5.74
N ASN A 88 -8.39 15.37 -7.03
CA ASN A 88 -7.41 14.47 -7.63
C ASN A 88 -5.99 15.04 -7.49
N GLY A 89 -5.01 14.19 -7.20
CA GLY A 89 -3.63 14.58 -6.89
C GLY A 89 -2.94 15.32 -8.05
N PRO A 90 -2.02 16.26 -7.75
CA PRO A 90 -1.43 17.15 -8.77
C PRO A 90 -0.51 16.44 -9.78
N THR A 91 -0.12 15.18 -9.54
CA THR A 91 0.64 14.35 -10.48
C THR A 91 -0.24 13.43 -11.34
N ASN A 92 -1.54 13.40 -11.08
CA ASN A 92 -2.49 12.52 -11.74
C ASN A 92 -3.09 13.20 -12.98
N PRO A 93 -3.49 12.44 -14.02
CA PRO A 93 -4.36 12.99 -15.05
C PRO A 93 -5.75 13.27 -14.47
N GLU A 94 -6.44 14.28 -15.00
CA GLU A 94 -7.75 14.75 -14.49
C GLU A 94 -8.78 13.61 -14.39
N THR A 95 -8.77 12.68 -15.35
CA THR A 95 -9.64 11.51 -15.41
C THR A 95 -8.85 10.21 -15.64
N PRO A 96 -9.39 9.04 -15.25
CA PRO A 96 -8.82 7.75 -15.62
C PRO A 96 -8.78 7.57 -17.13
N GLN A 97 -7.67 7.04 -17.64
CA GLN A 97 -7.44 6.93 -19.08
C GLN A 97 -6.56 5.73 -19.45
N MET A 98 -6.87 5.11 -20.58
CA MET A 98 -6.15 3.99 -21.17
C MET A 98 -5.29 4.44 -22.36
N ASN A 99 -4.30 3.62 -22.72
CA ASN A 99 -3.36 3.86 -23.82
C ASN A 99 -2.50 5.12 -23.62
N THR A 100 -2.16 5.45 -22.37
CA THR A 100 -1.30 6.59 -22.06
C THR A 100 0.15 6.34 -22.48
N PRO A 101 0.95 7.40 -22.73
CA PRO A 101 2.38 7.24 -23.02
C PRO A 101 3.09 6.42 -21.93
N ILE A 102 3.92 5.47 -22.35
CA ILE A 102 4.67 4.61 -21.43
C ILE A 102 5.83 5.43 -20.84
N ASN A 103 5.84 5.63 -19.53
CA ASN A 103 6.91 6.34 -18.83
C ASN A 103 7.28 5.65 -17.50
N GLN A 104 8.43 4.99 -17.47
CA GLN A 104 8.94 4.32 -16.26
C GLN A 104 9.53 5.28 -15.21
N THR A 105 9.66 6.58 -15.50
CA THR A 105 10.03 7.62 -14.51
C THR A 105 8.83 8.44 -14.06
N SER A 106 7.60 8.01 -14.36
CA SER A 106 6.39 8.74 -13.99
C SER A 106 6.24 8.94 -12.47
N LEU A 107 5.58 10.04 -12.11
CA LEU A 107 5.19 10.41 -10.75
C LEU A 107 3.66 10.33 -10.52
N SER A 108 2.91 9.77 -11.48
CA SER A 108 1.45 9.59 -11.35
C SER A 108 1.11 8.67 -10.17
N ARG A 109 0.07 9.04 -9.42
CA ARG A 109 -0.46 8.37 -8.24
C ARG A 109 -1.95 8.03 -8.40
N LEU A 110 -2.42 7.92 -9.64
CA LEU A 110 -3.76 7.46 -9.96
C LEU A 110 -3.75 5.97 -10.29
N ALA A 111 -4.12 5.15 -9.31
CA ALA A 111 -4.35 3.71 -9.52
C ALA A 111 -5.78 3.46 -10.04
N SER A 112 -5.95 2.37 -10.79
CA SER A 112 -7.28 1.80 -11.08
C SER A 112 -7.27 0.31 -10.75
N VAL A 113 -8.39 -0.25 -10.30
CA VAL A 113 -8.54 -1.70 -10.03
C VAL A 113 -9.85 -2.16 -10.67
N ASN A 114 -9.82 -2.57 -11.94
CA ASN A 114 -11.03 -2.80 -12.73
C ASN A 114 -11.39 -4.27 -12.92
N ASN A 115 -10.38 -5.12 -13.16
CA ASN A 115 -10.52 -6.57 -13.32
C ASN A 115 -9.12 -7.22 -13.22
N ILE A 116 -9.01 -8.52 -13.53
CA ILE A 116 -7.75 -9.29 -13.50
C ILE A 116 -6.62 -8.78 -14.40
N ASP A 117 -6.92 -8.11 -15.53
CA ASP A 117 -5.94 -7.69 -16.53
C ASP A 117 -5.75 -6.16 -16.66
N ASP A 118 -6.65 -5.36 -16.06
CA ASP A 118 -6.58 -3.89 -15.96
C ASP A 118 -6.63 -3.46 -14.49
N TRP A 119 -5.47 -3.49 -13.83
CA TRP A 119 -5.30 -2.99 -12.47
C TRP A 119 -3.93 -2.35 -12.27
N CYS A 120 -3.79 -1.61 -11.17
CA CYS A 120 -2.56 -0.97 -10.75
C CYS A 120 -2.32 -1.25 -9.26
N THR A 121 -1.06 -1.20 -8.84
CA THR A 121 -0.63 -1.13 -7.44
C THR A 121 0.15 0.15 -7.24
N PHE A 122 0.20 0.68 -6.02
CA PHE A 122 1.25 1.60 -5.66
C PHE A 122 2.57 0.85 -5.43
N GLY A 123 3.69 1.54 -5.58
CA GLY A 123 5.02 0.97 -5.39
C GLY A 123 6.13 2.02 -5.39
N PRO A 124 7.38 1.63 -5.08
CA PRO A 124 8.51 2.53 -4.89
C PRO A 124 8.67 3.58 -5.99
N ASN A 125 8.77 4.84 -5.55
CA ASN A 125 9.30 5.89 -6.42
C ASN A 125 10.82 5.75 -6.53
N ASP A 126 11.46 5.57 -5.37
CA ASP A 126 12.91 5.47 -5.20
C ASP A 126 13.31 4.00 -5.10
N LEU A 127 14.19 3.56 -6.00
CA LEU A 127 14.70 2.18 -6.02
C LEU A 127 15.61 1.91 -4.81
N ASP A 128 15.67 0.64 -4.38
CA ASP A 128 16.50 0.14 -3.25
C ASP A 128 16.22 0.73 -1.86
N VAL A 129 15.22 1.61 -1.73
CA VAL A 129 14.69 2.15 -0.47
C VAL A 129 13.52 1.28 0.01
N PRO A 130 13.45 0.87 1.29
CA PRO A 130 12.31 0.11 1.82
C PRO A 130 10.99 0.84 1.58
N LEU A 131 9.90 0.11 1.31
CA LEU A 131 8.59 0.73 1.07
C LEU A 131 8.16 1.60 2.25
N SER A 132 8.35 1.10 3.48
CA SER A 132 8.06 1.78 4.76
C SER A 132 8.75 3.13 4.94
N ASP A 133 9.82 3.39 4.19
CA ASP A 133 10.62 4.61 4.25
C ASP A 133 10.24 5.60 3.12
N GLN A 134 9.21 5.28 2.33
CA GLN A 134 8.75 6.08 1.18
C GLN A 134 7.24 6.05 0.89
N GLU A 135 6.43 5.50 1.80
CA GLU A 135 4.97 5.37 1.69
C GLU A 135 4.28 6.70 1.30
N GLU A 136 4.81 7.84 1.75
CA GLU A 136 4.26 9.15 1.44
C GLU A 136 4.44 9.57 -0.04
N ARG A 137 5.40 8.97 -0.73
CA ARG A 137 5.86 9.40 -2.06
C ARG A 137 5.84 8.35 -3.16
N VAL A 138 5.40 7.12 -2.86
CA VAL A 138 5.17 6.04 -3.86
C VAL A 138 4.30 6.49 -5.04
N VAL A 139 4.33 5.70 -6.11
CA VAL A 139 3.72 6.00 -7.42
C VAL A 139 2.97 4.78 -7.95
N ALA A 140 2.05 5.00 -8.89
CA ALA A 140 1.28 3.93 -9.49
C ALA A 140 2.11 3.14 -10.53
N TYR A 141 2.01 1.81 -10.45
CA TYR A 141 2.44 0.85 -11.46
C TYR A 141 1.21 0.08 -11.95
N CYS A 142 0.90 0.14 -13.23
CA CYS A 142 -0.28 -0.49 -13.84
C CYS A 142 0.08 -1.67 -14.74
N THR A 143 -0.79 -2.69 -14.80
CA THR A 143 -0.65 -3.84 -15.71
C THR A 143 -0.68 -3.44 -17.19
N LYS A 144 -1.29 -2.29 -17.51
CA LYS A 144 -1.43 -1.72 -18.86
C LYS A 144 -0.98 -0.24 -18.87
N PRO A 145 -0.67 0.35 -20.05
CA PRO A 145 -0.42 1.79 -20.16
C PRO A 145 -1.68 2.59 -19.83
N ARG A 146 -1.78 3.01 -18.56
CA ARG A 146 -2.97 3.63 -17.95
C ARG A 146 -2.54 4.81 -17.08
N ASN A 147 -3.39 5.84 -16.99
CA ASN A 147 -3.28 6.94 -16.03
C ASN A 147 -1.94 7.70 -16.01
N ASN A 148 -1.16 7.68 -17.11
CA ASN A 148 0.25 8.11 -17.15
C ASN A 148 1.15 7.42 -16.11
N ALA A 149 0.74 6.29 -15.54
CA ALA A 149 1.46 5.53 -14.54
C ALA A 149 2.68 4.80 -15.12
N ARG A 150 3.53 4.25 -14.24
CA ARG A 150 4.56 3.28 -14.64
C ARG A 150 3.87 1.98 -15.07
N VAL A 151 4.54 1.16 -15.88
CA VAL A 151 3.97 -0.12 -16.36
C VAL A 151 4.66 -1.28 -15.67
N ILE A 152 3.87 -2.21 -15.10
CA ILE A 152 4.37 -3.46 -14.52
C ILE A 152 4.99 -4.30 -15.65
N PRO A 153 6.27 -4.73 -15.55
CA PRO A 153 6.90 -5.57 -16.56
C PRO A 153 6.19 -6.90 -16.74
N ASP A 154 6.08 -7.39 -17.97
CA ASP A 154 5.62 -8.76 -18.26
C ASP A 154 6.44 -9.79 -17.47
N GLY A 155 5.78 -10.82 -16.95
CA GLY A 155 6.39 -11.85 -16.10
C GLY A 155 6.73 -11.39 -14.67
N THR A 156 6.32 -10.19 -14.26
CA THR A 156 6.37 -9.78 -12.84
C THR A 156 5.33 -10.51 -12.00
N VAL A 157 4.11 -10.69 -12.52
CA VAL A 157 3.00 -11.33 -11.80
C VAL A 157 2.91 -12.79 -12.23
N THR A 158 2.94 -13.71 -11.27
CA THR A 158 2.93 -15.17 -11.49
C THR A 158 1.61 -15.85 -11.13
N ALA A 159 0.81 -15.23 -10.25
CA ALA A 159 -0.57 -15.60 -9.98
C ALA A 159 -1.38 -14.34 -9.66
N ALA A 160 -2.66 -14.32 -10.00
CA ALA A 160 -3.55 -13.24 -9.56
C ALA A 160 -5.04 -13.62 -9.54
N HIS A 161 -5.75 -13.16 -8.52
CA HIS A 161 -7.15 -13.46 -8.25
C HIS A 161 -7.91 -12.16 -8.06
N PHE A 162 -8.80 -11.85 -9.00
CA PHE A 162 -9.70 -10.70 -8.88
C PHE A 162 -11.06 -11.17 -8.35
N VAL A 163 -11.52 -10.60 -7.25
CA VAL A 163 -12.85 -10.87 -6.71
C VAL A 163 -13.69 -9.61 -6.66
N LYS A 164 -14.97 -9.74 -7.01
CA LYS A 164 -16.00 -8.71 -6.82
C LYS A 164 -17.02 -9.17 -5.80
N THR A 165 -17.26 -8.34 -4.78
CA THR A 165 -18.30 -8.54 -3.77
C THR A 165 -19.35 -7.43 -3.87
N PRO A 166 -20.48 -7.52 -3.12
CA PRO A 166 -21.41 -6.41 -2.95
C PRO A 166 -20.83 -5.14 -2.29
N LEU A 167 -19.66 -5.23 -1.64
CA LEU A 167 -19.04 -4.12 -0.89
C LEU A 167 -17.75 -3.60 -1.52
N TYR A 168 -16.94 -4.46 -2.11
CA TYR A 168 -15.61 -4.13 -2.58
C TYR A 168 -15.20 -4.93 -3.82
N VAL A 169 -14.20 -4.44 -4.53
CA VAL A 169 -13.36 -5.28 -5.40
C VAL A 169 -11.99 -5.46 -4.78
N GLN A 170 -11.40 -6.63 -4.99
CA GLN A 170 -10.11 -6.99 -4.41
C GLN A 170 -9.29 -7.77 -5.44
N ILE A 171 -8.06 -7.32 -5.70
CA ILE A 171 -7.05 -8.07 -6.45
C ILE A 171 -6.03 -8.62 -5.44
N MET A 172 -5.68 -9.89 -5.59
CA MET A 172 -4.68 -10.60 -4.80
C MET A 172 -3.67 -11.18 -5.77
N ALA A 173 -2.37 -10.94 -5.61
CA ALA A 173 -1.36 -11.36 -6.58
C ALA A 173 -0.07 -11.83 -5.92
N LEU A 174 0.56 -12.83 -6.56
CA LEU A 174 1.92 -13.27 -6.28
C LEU A 174 2.82 -12.91 -7.45
N GLY A 175 4.11 -12.69 -7.18
CA GLY A 175 5.05 -12.31 -8.23
C GLY A 175 6.46 -12.04 -7.74
N ASP A 176 7.23 -11.35 -8.57
CA ASP A 176 8.54 -10.76 -8.26
C ASP A 176 8.45 -9.24 -8.40
N PHE A 177 7.94 -8.59 -7.36
CA PHE A 177 7.75 -7.13 -7.34
C PHE A 177 9.07 -6.36 -7.19
N THR A 178 10.22 -7.03 -7.04
CA THR A 178 11.52 -6.36 -7.17
C THR A 178 11.72 -5.77 -8.57
N ARG A 179 11.04 -6.33 -9.58
CA ARG A 179 10.96 -5.83 -10.96
C ARG A 179 10.24 -4.48 -11.10
N ILE A 180 9.53 -4.01 -10.07
CA ILE A 180 8.97 -2.65 -9.97
C ILE A 180 9.63 -1.83 -8.84
N GLY A 181 10.84 -2.23 -8.41
CA GLY A 181 11.67 -1.45 -7.49
C GLY A 181 11.52 -1.79 -6.01
N LEU A 182 10.70 -2.77 -5.61
CA LEU A 182 10.70 -3.27 -4.23
C LEU A 182 12.09 -3.82 -3.90
N LYS A 183 12.61 -3.48 -2.73
CA LYS A 183 13.88 -4.01 -2.26
C LYS A 183 13.77 -5.52 -2.00
N SER A 184 14.85 -6.25 -2.27
CA SER A 184 14.88 -7.70 -1.99
C SER A 184 14.65 -8.00 -0.50
N ASN A 185 13.73 -8.91 -0.21
CA ASN A 185 13.24 -9.25 1.14
C ASN A 185 12.51 -8.11 1.87
N ASP A 186 12.07 -7.07 1.15
CA ASP A 186 11.16 -6.08 1.70
C ASP A 186 9.78 -6.72 1.92
N THR A 187 9.39 -6.89 3.18
CA THR A 187 8.08 -7.42 3.56
C THR A 187 6.93 -6.49 3.17
N GLY A 188 7.25 -5.25 2.79
CA GLY A 188 6.31 -4.27 2.29
C GLY A 188 5.88 -3.25 3.32
N GLY A 189 4.76 -2.63 3.01
CA GLY A 189 4.08 -1.66 3.84
C GLY A 189 2.61 -1.56 3.44
N GLU A 190 1.92 -0.64 4.10
CA GLU A 190 0.50 -0.40 3.98
C GLU A 190 0.29 1.00 3.39
N LEU A 191 -0.63 1.11 2.43
CA LEU A 191 -0.86 2.30 1.63
C LEU A 191 -2.36 2.57 1.56
N ASP A 192 -2.76 3.79 1.89
CA ASP A 192 -4.13 4.13 2.28
C ASP A 192 -4.50 5.61 1.96
N PRO A 193 -5.80 5.96 1.90
CA PRO A 193 -6.30 7.30 1.55
C PRO A 193 -6.05 8.41 2.58
N HIS A 194 -5.70 8.05 3.82
CA HIS A 194 -5.45 8.94 4.95
C HIS A 194 -3.97 9.00 5.32
N GLY A 195 -3.31 7.86 5.49
CA GLY A 195 -1.96 7.77 6.05
C GLY A 195 -1.86 8.43 7.43
N GLN A 196 -0.68 8.97 7.76
CA GLN A 196 -0.45 9.61 9.06
C GLN A 196 -0.93 11.07 9.14
N THR A 197 -0.93 11.80 8.01
CA THR A 197 -1.25 13.24 7.95
C THR A 197 -2.66 13.52 7.45
N ASN A 198 -3.45 12.48 7.16
CA ASN A 198 -4.76 12.58 6.50
C ASN A 198 -4.69 13.18 5.09
N GLU A 199 -3.53 13.02 4.43
CA GLU A 199 -3.25 13.40 3.03
C GLU A 199 -3.07 12.18 2.10
N GLY A 200 -3.14 10.97 2.67
CA GLY A 200 -2.87 9.69 2.02
C GLY A 200 -1.39 9.29 2.03
N ASN A 201 -1.13 7.99 1.93
CA ASN A 201 0.17 7.38 1.68
C ASN A 201 0.04 6.48 0.44
N PRO A 202 0.29 7.01 -0.79
CA PRO A 202 1.00 8.25 -1.09
C PRO A 202 0.15 9.52 -0.99
N HIS A 203 0.81 10.66 -0.74
CA HIS A 203 0.16 11.96 -0.70
C HIS A 203 -0.38 12.31 -2.10
N GLY A 204 -1.68 12.59 -2.21
CA GLY A 204 -2.36 12.75 -3.50
C GLY A 204 -2.51 11.44 -4.29
N GLY A 205 -2.44 10.29 -3.60
CA GLY A 205 -2.89 9.00 -4.10
C GLY A 205 -4.40 9.01 -4.32
N ASN A 206 -4.84 8.56 -5.49
CA ASN A 206 -6.25 8.38 -5.78
C ASN A 206 -6.45 7.00 -6.43
N VAL A 207 -7.58 6.38 -6.10
CA VAL A 207 -7.92 5.04 -6.59
C VAL A 207 -9.26 5.09 -7.29
N THR A 208 -9.32 4.39 -8.42
CA THR A 208 -10.49 4.37 -9.28
C THR A 208 -10.90 2.94 -9.63
N SER A 209 -12.17 2.76 -9.95
CA SER A 209 -12.65 1.50 -10.53
C SER A 209 -13.86 1.73 -11.42
N ASN A 210 -13.95 0.99 -12.53
CA ASN A 210 -15.10 1.01 -13.43
C ASN A 210 -16.07 -0.17 -13.23
N VAL A 211 -15.95 -0.90 -12.12
CA VAL A 211 -16.72 -2.13 -11.83
C VAL A 211 -18.21 -1.92 -11.61
N THR A 212 -18.65 -0.65 -11.49
CA THR A 212 -20.06 -0.21 -11.46
C THR A 212 -20.59 0.17 -12.85
N GLY A 213 -19.77 0.10 -13.89
CA GLY A 213 -20.11 0.43 -15.29
C GLY A 213 -19.66 1.83 -15.74
N LYS A 214 -19.03 2.61 -14.86
CA LYS A 214 -18.46 3.95 -15.10
C LYS A 214 -17.20 4.12 -14.23
N ASP A 215 -16.18 4.82 -14.72
CA ASP A 215 -15.00 5.13 -13.92
C ASP A 215 -15.39 6.04 -12.74
N GLU A 216 -15.19 5.55 -11.52
CA GLU A 216 -15.48 6.25 -10.26
C GLU A 216 -14.22 6.37 -9.40
N PHE A 217 -14.15 7.44 -8.59
CA PHE A 217 -13.09 7.64 -7.59
C PHE A 217 -13.60 7.19 -6.23
N TYR A 218 -12.89 6.24 -5.62
CA TYR A 218 -13.29 5.66 -4.33
C TYR A 218 -12.48 6.27 -3.21
N GLN A 219 -13.18 6.64 -2.13
CA GLN A 219 -12.58 7.25 -0.95
C GLN A 219 -11.77 6.20 -0.17
N GLU A 220 -12.39 5.05 0.12
CA GLU A 220 -11.85 4.04 1.03
C GLU A 220 -11.23 2.86 0.25
N TRP A 221 -9.96 2.60 0.50
CA TRP A 221 -9.19 1.55 -0.14
C TRP A 221 -7.95 1.19 0.69
N MET A 222 -7.38 0.02 0.43
CA MET A 222 -6.16 -0.45 1.09
C MET A 222 -5.28 -1.17 0.07
N ASN A 223 -3.97 -0.86 0.03
CA ASN A 223 -2.99 -1.56 -0.80
C ASN A 223 -1.80 -1.99 0.05
N TYR A 224 -1.56 -3.30 0.10
CA TYR A 224 -0.39 -3.87 0.76
C TYR A 224 0.48 -4.51 -0.33
N ILE A 225 1.77 -4.20 -0.33
CA ILE A 225 2.72 -4.75 -1.32
C ILE A 225 4.08 -5.01 -0.68
N GLY A 226 4.53 -6.26 -0.76
CA GLY A 226 5.89 -6.68 -0.45
C GLY A 226 6.60 -7.21 -1.71
N HIS A 227 7.85 -7.65 -1.56
CA HIS A 227 8.69 -8.04 -2.69
C HIS A 227 8.16 -9.23 -3.52
N ASN A 228 7.24 -10.04 -2.96
CA ASN A 228 6.68 -11.24 -3.60
C ASN A 228 5.15 -11.38 -3.55
N ILE A 229 4.44 -10.44 -2.92
CA ILE A 229 3.00 -10.48 -2.71
C ILE A 229 2.41 -9.08 -2.80
N MET A 230 1.25 -8.94 -3.42
CA MET A 230 0.50 -7.70 -3.52
C MET A 230 -0.98 -7.99 -3.33
N CYS A 231 -1.68 -7.11 -2.63
CA CYS A 231 -3.13 -7.13 -2.59
C CYS A 231 -3.66 -5.69 -2.54
N PHE A 232 -4.83 -5.48 -3.13
CA PHE A 232 -5.47 -4.16 -3.22
C PHE A 232 -6.98 -4.34 -3.14
N ARG A 233 -7.62 -3.77 -2.11
CA ARG A 233 -9.08 -3.71 -1.97
C ARG A 233 -9.55 -2.26 -2.16
N VAL A 234 -10.64 -2.11 -2.90
CA VAL A 234 -11.31 -0.82 -3.13
C VAL A 234 -12.76 -0.98 -2.70
N CYS A 235 -13.22 -0.18 -1.73
CA CYS A 235 -14.57 -0.26 -1.19
C CYS A 235 -15.54 0.51 -2.08
N ILE A 236 -16.41 -0.22 -2.78
CA ILE A 236 -17.28 0.29 -3.86
C ILE A 236 -18.72 0.56 -3.43
N ALA A 237 -19.11 0.11 -2.23
CA ALA A 237 -20.40 0.36 -1.62
C ALA A 237 -20.28 0.26 -0.08
N GLY A 238 -21.26 0.81 0.63
CA GLY A 238 -21.33 0.78 2.09
C GLY A 238 -22.76 0.66 2.62
N SER A 239 -22.87 0.32 3.91
CA SER A 239 -24.12 0.27 4.66
C SER A 239 -23.88 0.59 6.14
N ASP A 240 -24.94 0.72 6.94
CA ASP A 240 -24.81 0.91 8.40
C ASP A 240 -24.15 -0.27 9.11
N GLN A 241 -24.20 -1.47 8.51
CA GLN A 241 -23.58 -2.70 9.03
C GLN A 241 -22.17 -2.94 8.49
N ALA A 242 -21.87 -2.41 7.30
CA ALA A 242 -20.61 -2.60 6.59
C ALA A 242 -20.18 -1.25 5.99
N LYS A 243 -19.58 -0.42 6.83
CA LYS A 243 -19.13 0.92 6.44
C LYS A 243 -17.82 0.84 5.66
N PRO A 244 -17.61 1.65 4.62
CA PRO A 244 -16.47 1.53 3.73
C PRO A 244 -15.13 1.70 4.47
N GLU A 245 -15.05 2.58 5.48
CA GLU A 245 -13.85 2.79 6.32
C GLU A 245 -13.53 1.60 7.24
N VAL A 246 -14.50 0.71 7.47
CA VAL A 246 -14.34 -0.52 8.26
C VAL A 246 -13.99 -1.70 7.35
N GLU A 247 -14.60 -1.78 6.17
CA GLU A 247 -14.29 -2.78 5.14
C GLU A 247 -12.89 -2.58 4.53
N CYS A 248 -12.46 -1.33 4.38
CA CYS A 248 -11.13 -0.93 3.92
C CYS A 248 -10.25 -0.43 5.09
N GLN A 249 -10.29 -1.14 6.23
CA GLN A 249 -9.52 -0.85 7.44
C GLN A 249 -8.01 -0.71 7.20
N HIS A 250 -7.47 0.46 7.55
CA HIS A 250 -6.12 0.93 7.24
C HIS A 250 -5.24 1.19 8.50
N THR A 251 -5.53 0.50 9.61
CA THR A 251 -4.78 0.62 10.89
C THR A 251 -4.09 -0.67 11.36
N LEU A 252 -3.98 -1.65 10.46
CA LEU A 252 -3.45 -3.00 10.73
C LEU A 252 -2.21 -3.30 9.86
N ASP A 253 -1.37 -2.26 9.74
CA ASP A 253 -0.21 -2.14 8.85
C ASP A 253 0.72 -3.38 8.83
N GLU A 254 0.88 -4.09 9.96
CA GLU A 254 1.81 -5.22 10.10
C GLU A 254 1.19 -6.60 9.80
N MET A 255 -0.12 -6.69 9.58
CA MET A 255 -0.82 -7.98 9.44
C MET A 255 -0.64 -8.64 8.07
N GLY A 256 -0.45 -7.85 7.01
CA GLY A 256 -0.15 -8.32 5.66
C GLY A 256 -1.30 -8.98 4.90
N CYS A 257 -1.08 -9.19 3.60
CA CYS A 257 -2.12 -9.48 2.61
C CYS A 257 -3.08 -10.63 2.95
N THR A 258 -2.57 -11.81 3.30
CA THR A 258 -3.40 -12.99 3.54
C THR A 258 -4.30 -12.87 4.78
N TRP A 259 -4.05 -11.88 5.64
CA TRP A 259 -4.83 -11.62 6.84
C TRP A 259 -5.80 -10.45 6.64
N VAL A 260 -5.36 -9.33 6.05
CA VAL A 260 -6.21 -8.13 5.83
C VAL A 260 -7.13 -8.29 4.62
N MET A 261 -6.67 -9.01 3.60
CA MET A 261 -7.39 -9.32 2.37
C MET A 261 -7.45 -10.84 2.18
N PRO A 262 -8.21 -11.57 3.02
CA PRO A 262 -8.35 -13.01 2.88
C PRO A 262 -9.04 -13.35 1.56
N GLY A 263 -8.63 -14.45 0.94
CA GLY A 263 -9.13 -14.93 -0.34
C GLY A 263 -8.15 -15.91 -0.98
N ASN A 264 -8.19 -16.02 -2.32
CA ASN A 264 -7.31 -16.91 -3.06
C ASN A 264 -5.92 -16.28 -3.30
N TYR A 265 -4.86 -17.05 -3.03
CA TYR A 265 -3.46 -16.72 -3.29
C TYR A 265 -2.73 -17.94 -3.90
N ASP A 266 -3.45 -18.88 -4.51
CA ASP A 266 -2.88 -20.11 -5.06
C ASP A 266 -1.90 -19.79 -6.22
N PRO A 267 -0.68 -20.37 -6.21
CA PRO A 267 0.35 -20.04 -7.19
C PRO A 267 -0.03 -20.52 -8.60
N ASP A 268 0.63 -19.91 -9.60
CA ASP A 268 0.56 -20.28 -11.02
C ASP A 268 -0.87 -20.32 -11.61
N SER A 269 -1.78 -19.51 -11.07
CA SER A 269 -3.18 -19.45 -11.49
C SER A 269 -3.70 -18.01 -11.60
N PHE A 270 -4.68 -17.80 -12.49
CA PHE A 270 -5.28 -16.50 -12.75
C PHE A 270 -6.79 -16.63 -12.90
N ASP A 271 -7.58 -15.86 -12.13
CA ASP A 271 -9.04 -15.87 -12.26
C ASP A 271 -9.73 -14.53 -11.94
N SER A 272 -11.02 -14.47 -12.31
CA SER A 272 -11.97 -13.46 -11.86
C SER A 272 -13.23 -14.12 -11.34
N CYS A 273 -13.58 -13.89 -10.08
CA CYS A 273 -14.75 -14.48 -9.42
C CYS A 273 -15.71 -13.40 -8.89
N ASP A 274 -16.97 -13.78 -8.71
CA ASP A 274 -17.84 -13.13 -7.71
C ASP A 274 -17.51 -13.75 -6.34
N ALA A 275 -17.56 -13.00 -5.25
CA ALA A 275 -17.31 -13.53 -3.90
C ALA A 275 -18.24 -12.92 -2.85
N ASP A 276 -18.44 -13.66 -1.76
CA ASP A 276 -19.03 -13.11 -0.54
C ASP A 276 -18.11 -12.03 0.04
N PRO A 277 -18.62 -11.00 0.72
CA PRO A 277 -17.79 -10.16 1.56
C PRO A 277 -17.19 -10.96 2.72
N ALA A 278 -15.89 -10.77 2.94
CA ALA A 278 -15.25 -11.19 4.19
C ALA A 278 -15.80 -10.37 5.37
N TYR A 279 -15.54 -10.85 6.58
CA TYR A 279 -15.58 -9.97 7.75
C TYR A 279 -14.51 -8.87 7.59
N PRO A 280 -14.81 -7.62 7.96
CA PRO A 280 -13.84 -6.54 7.88
C PRO A 280 -12.59 -6.82 8.74
N PRO A 281 -11.40 -6.34 8.34
CA PRO A 281 -10.15 -6.72 8.97
C PRO A 281 -10.10 -6.33 10.44
N GLY A 282 -9.67 -7.27 11.29
CA GLY A 282 -9.67 -7.08 12.73
C GLY A 282 -11.01 -7.25 13.43
N LEU A 283 -12.12 -7.46 12.74
CA LEU A 283 -13.42 -7.73 13.36
C LEU A 283 -13.63 -9.24 13.55
N PHE A 284 -13.79 -9.68 14.81
CA PHE A 284 -13.98 -11.07 15.19
C PHE A 284 -15.35 -11.32 15.81
N LEU A 285 -15.86 -12.54 15.69
CA LEU A 285 -17.07 -12.99 16.37
C LEU A 285 -16.74 -14.06 17.41
N ASP A 286 -17.18 -13.85 18.64
CA ASP A 286 -17.13 -14.82 19.73
C ASP A 286 -18.52 -14.97 20.36
N ASN A 287 -19.08 -16.18 20.30
CA ASN A 287 -20.37 -16.55 20.90
C ASN A 287 -21.55 -15.59 20.59
N GLY A 288 -21.55 -14.96 19.40
CA GLY A 288 -22.58 -14.01 18.96
C GLY A 288 -22.34 -12.56 19.37
N SER A 289 -21.26 -12.27 20.11
CA SER A 289 -20.73 -10.93 20.32
C SER A 289 -19.63 -10.63 19.30
N THR A 290 -19.47 -9.35 18.97
CA THR A 290 -18.35 -8.86 18.17
C THR A 290 -17.21 -8.39 19.08
N SER A 291 -15.97 -8.65 18.68
CA SER A 291 -14.76 -8.05 19.25
C SER A 291 -13.87 -7.49 18.14
N THR A 292 -12.92 -6.62 18.50
CA THR A 292 -12.00 -5.98 17.55
C THR A 292 -10.56 -6.20 17.99
N PHE A 293 -9.72 -6.71 17.09
CA PHE A 293 -8.28 -6.72 17.27
C PHE A 293 -7.69 -5.34 16.99
N GLN A 294 -6.79 -4.90 17.86
CA GLN A 294 -6.00 -3.69 17.66
C GLN A 294 -4.52 -4.06 17.70
N GLN A 295 -3.81 -3.79 16.60
CA GLN A 295 -2.37 -4.00 16.52
C GLN A 295 -1.64 -3.24 17.63
N PHE A 296 -0.74 -3.94 18.34
CA PHE A 296 0.08 -3.31 19.36
C PHE A 296 1.12 -2.39 18.72
N MET A 297 1.14 -1.13 19.14
CA MET A 297 2.13 -0.15 18.70
C MET A 297 2.40 0.84 19.82
N THR A 298 3.65 1.28 19.97
CA THR A 298 3.98 2.45 20.81
C THR A 298 4.65 3.51 19.96
N GLY A 299 4.42 4.77 20.31
CA GLY A 299 5.01 5.87 19.57
C GLY A 299 4.96 7.19 20.31
N VAL A 300 5.40 8.22 19.59
CA VAL A 300 5.32 9.62 20.02
C VAL A 300 4.50 10.35 18.96
N TYR A 301 3.65 11.29 19.35
CA TYR A 301 3.07 12.28 18.45
C TYR A 301 3.39 13.69 18.97
N THR A 302 3.13 14.72 18.17
CA THR A 302 3.12 16.11 18.63
C THR A 302 1.66 16.57 18.66
N ASP A 303 1.21 17.17 19.75
CA ASP A 303 -0.16 17.71 19.83
C ASP A 303 -0.25 19.10 19.18
N ALA A 304 -1.48 19.64 19.06
CA ALA A 304 -1.74 20.95 18.49
C ALA A 304 -1.05 22.12 19.25
N ASP A 305 -0.63 21.91 20.51
CA ASP A 305 0.17 22.87 21.28
C ASP A 305 1.68 22.75 20.99
N GLY A 306 2.10 21.86 20.09
CA GLY A 306 3.50 21.58 19.79
C GLY A 306 4.21 20.68 20.83
N LYS A 307 3.48 20.06 21.76
CA LYS A 307 4.05 19.22 22.83
C LYS A 307 4.16 17.78 22.36
N LYS A 308 5.30 17.14 22.62
CA LYS A 308 5.46 15.71 22.37
C LYS A 308 4.68 14.89 23.40
N LYS A 309 3.84 13.98 22.92
CA LYS A 309 3.03 13.02 23.68
C LYS A 309 3.43 11.60 23.31
N LYS A 310 3.29 10.66 24.23
CA LYS A 310 3.40 9.23 23.91
C LYS A 310 2.02 8.65 23.65
N PHE A 311 1.93 7.64 22.80
CA PHE A 311 0.75 6.80 22.65
C PHE A 311 1.14 5.33 22.73
N THR A 312 0.18 4.51 23.17
CA THR A 312 0.19 3.06 23.07
C THR A 312 -1.14 2.67 22.44
N ASN A 313 -1.08 1.88 21.38
CA ASN A 313 -2.22 1.24 20.73
C ASN A 313 -2.16 -0.26 21.04
N GLY A 314 -3.31 -0.93 21.15
CA GLY A 314 -3.37 -2.34 21.57
C GLY A 314 -2.78 -2.59 22.98
N SER A 315 -2.48 -3.86 23.27
CA SER A 315 -1.87 -4.30 24.55
C SER A 315 -0.61 -5.12 24.26
N GLU A 316 0.47 -4.85 25.00
CA GLU A 316 1.81 -5.44 24.79
C GLU A 316 1.86 -6.97 24.97
N GLY A 317 0.87 -7.53 25.68
CA GLY A 317 0.69 -8.98 25.86
C GLY A 317 -0.49 -9.58 25.08
N GLU A 318 -1.16 -8.81 24.22
CA GLU A 318 -2.26 -9.32 23.40
C GLU A 318 -1.71 -10.32 22.37
N LYS A 319 -2.34 -11.49 22.23
CA LYS A 319 -1.93 -12.44 21.20
C LYS A 319 -2.55 -12.03 19.86
N THR A 320 -1.71 -11.57 18.93
CA THR A 320 -2.11 -11.33 17.53
C THR A 320 -2.84 -12.56 16.94
N PRO A 321 -4.08 -12.40 16.45
CA PRO A 321 -4.81 -13.48 15.77
C PRO A 321 -4.05 -13.95 14.53
N SER A 322 -3.85 -15.26 14.38
CA SER A 322 -3.05 -15.82 13.28
C SER A 322 -3.75 -15.83 11.92
N LEU A 323 -5.07 -15.60 11.89
CA LEU A 323 -5.92 -15.61 10.71
C LEU A 323 -7.02 -14.54 10.84
N ALA A 324 -7.58 -14.13 9.70
CA ALA A 324 -8.82 -13.36 9.64
C ALA A 324 -10.01 -14.16 10.22
N GLN A 325 -11.08 -13.46 10.61
CA GLN A 325 -12.33 -14.09 11.09
C GLN A 325 -13.02 -14.98 10.03
N SER A 326 -12.78 -14.75 8.74
CA SER A 326 -13.39 -15.51 7.66
C SER A 326 -12.50 -15.58 6.42
N LEU A 327 -12.58 -16.71 5.72
CA LEU A 327 -12.19 -16.82 4.32
C LEU A 327 -13.49 -16.82 3.48
N PRO A 328 -13.79 -15.77 2.69
CA PRO A 328 -15.04 -15.66 1.95
C PRO A 328 -15.14 -16.73 0.85
N SER A 329 -16.36 -17.17 0.54
CA SER A 329 -16.57 -18.08 -0.59
C SER A 329 -16.50 -17.35 -1.93
N SER A 330 -16.01 -18.04 -2.96
CA SER A 330 -15.91 -17.52 -4.33
C SER A 330 -16.76 -18.37 -5.28
N SER A 331 -17.33 -17.71 -6.29
CA SER A 331 -18.29 -18.28 -7.23
C SER A 331 -18.14 -17.64 -8.63
N ASN A 332 -18.78 -18.23 -9.64
CA ASN A 332 -18.76 -17.74 -11.03
C ASN A 332 -17.36 -17.50 -11.63
N CYS A 333 -16.33 -18.15 -11.07
CA CYS A 333 -14.93 -17.95 -11.41
C CYS A 333 -14.64 -18.22 -12.89
N LYS A 334 -13.96 -17.26 -13.52
CA LYS A 334 -13.53 -17.31 -14.93
C LYS A 334 -12.01 -17.32 -14.96
N PRO A 335 -11.35 -18.36 -15.47
CA PRO A 335 -9.90 -18.39 -15.57
C PRO A 335 -9.41 -17.38 -16.62
N ALA A 336 -8.27 -16.76 -16.34
CA ALA A 336 -7.46 -16.01 -17.30
C ALA A 336 -6.18 -16.79 -17.62
N SER A 337 -5.49 -16.47 -18.72
CA SER A 337 -4.26 -17.16 -19.10
C SER A 337 -3.01 -16.61 -18.41
N SER A 338 -2.95 -15.29 -18.26
CA SER A 338 -1.80 -14.54 -17.75
C SER A 338 -2.14 -13.06 -17.68
N ILE A 339 -1.34 -12.29 -16.93
CA ILE A 339 -1.28 -10.83 -17.03
C ILE A 339 -0.09 -10.47 -17.92
N ALA A 340 -0.34 -9.78 -19.03
CA ALA A 340 0.69 -9.29 -19.93
C ALA A 340 0.24 -8.05 -20.72
N ASN A 341 1.18 -7.17 -21.06
CA ASN A 341 1.01 -5.99 -21.89
C ASN A 341 1.90 -5.98 -23.14
N GLY A 342 2.87 -6.90 -23.26
CA GLY A 342 3.77 -7.02 -24.41
C GLY A 342 4.87 -5.95 -24.46
N ILE A 343 5.10 -5.21 -23.37
CA ILE A 343 6.07 -4.11 -23.32
C ILE A 343 7.37 -4.60 -22.69
N ASP A 344 8.44 -4.55 -23.48
CA ASP A 344 9.80 -4.79 -23.02
C ASP A 344 10.32 -3.57 -22.23
N THR A 345 9.91 -3.48 -20.97
CA THR A 345 10.28 -2.38 -20.07
C THR A 345 11.78 -2.32 -19.76
N ALA A 346 12.50 -3.43 -19.91
CA ALA A 346 13.96 -3.48 -19.74
C ALA A 346 14.70 -2.64 -20.80
N LYS A 347 14.09 -2.41 -21.97
CA LYS A 347 14.59 -1.46 -22.99
C LYS A 347 14.22 0.00 -22.74
N LEU A 348 13.32 0.28 -21.78
CA LEU A 348 12.79 1.62 -21.50
C LEU A 348 13.43 2.27 -20.26
N LEU A 349 14.14 1.50 -19.44
CA LEU A 349 14.93 2.01 -18.33
C LEU A 349 16.32 2.48 -18.82
N PRO A 350 16.79 3.69 -18.45
CA PRO A 350 18.17 4.10 -18.71
C PRO A 350 19.16 3.12 -18.07
N SER A 351 20.20 2.72 -18.81
CA SER A 351 21.15 1.66 -18.44
C SER A 351 22.12 2.03 -17.31
N ASN A 352 21.60 2.27 -16.10
CA ASN A 352 22.37 2.47 -14.87
C ASN A 352 22.30 1.24 -13.94
N ALA A 353 22.53 0.05 -14.50
CA ALA A 353 22.69 -1.19 -13.74
C ALA A 353 23.83 -2.03 -14.35
N ASN A 354 25.07 -1.61 -14.14
CA ASN A 354 26.25 -2.40 -14.51
C ASN A 354 26.49 -3.52 -13.47
N SER A 355 25.51 -4.40 -13.31
CA SER A 355 25.54 -5.57 -12.44
C SER A 355 25.89 -6.80 -13.26
N GLY A 356 27.19 -7.10 -13.35
CA GLY A 356 27.68 -8.22 -14.16
C GLY A 356 27.20 -9.57 -13.62
N SER A 357 26.32 -10.24 -14.36
CA SER A 357 26.03 -11.67 -14.12
C SER A 357 27.27 -12.52 -14.43
N PRO A 358 27.68 -13.44 -13.54
CA PRO A 358 28.68 -14.44 -13.87
C PRO A 358 28.09 -15.42 -14.89
N SER A 359 28.57 -15.37 -16.13
CA SER A 359 28.23 -16.39 -17.13
C SER A 359 28.78 -17.74 -16.68
N ALA A 360 27.88 -18.70 -16.44
CA ALA A 360 28.26 -20.08 -16.19
C ALA A 360 28.82 -20.72 -17.47
N THR A 361 30.13 -20.66 -17.67
CA THR A 361 30.81 -21.38 -18.75
C THR A 361 30.84 -22.88 -18.44
N GLY A 362 30.04 -23.65 -19.18
CA GLY A 362 30.09 -25.11 -19.11
C GLY A 362 31.46 -25.65 -19.52
N ALA A 363 31.93 -26.68 -18.82
CA ALA A 363 33.22 -27.29 -19.11
C ALA A 363 33.17 -28.13 -20.41
N PRO A 364 34.13 -27.96 -21.35
CA PRO A 364 34.36 -28.92 -22.41
C PRO A 364 35.28 -30.06 -21.94
N ALA A 365 35.01 -31.27 -22.42
CA ALA A 365 35.81 -32.47 -22.11
C ALA A 365 37.17 -32.48 -22.82
N ALA A 366 38.07 -33.34 -22.33
CA ALA A 366 39.42 -33.50 -22.87
C ALA A 366 39.45 -34.16 -24.26
N GLY A 367 40.34 -33.67 -25.13
CA GLY A 367 40.72 -34.30 -26.41
C GLY A 367 41.97 -33.61 -26.96
N GLY A 368 43.11 -34.33 -27.01
CA GLY A 368 44.41 -33.76 -27.41
C GLY A 368 44.69 -33.89 -28.92
N GLY A 369 45.62 -33.07 -29.44
CA GLY A 369 46.02 -33.16 -30.85
C GLY A 369 46.95 -32.06 -31.40
N SER A 370 48.24 -32.13 -31.02
CA SER A 370 49.45 -31.73 -31.80
C SER A 370 49.52 -30.44 -32.66
N SER A 371 50.48 -29.59 -32.29
CA SER A 371 51.46 -28.85 -33.14
C SER A 371 51.03 -28.08 -34.42
N ASN A 372 51.35 -26.77 -34.48
CA ASN A 372 52.50 -26.33 -35.29
C ASN A 372 53.09 -24.96 -34.86
N SER A 373 54.40 -24.85 -35.10
CA SER A 373 55.38 -23.77 -34.92
C SER A 373 55.08 -22.40 -35.58
N GLY A 374 55.69 -21.29 -35.11
CA GLY A 374 55.43 -19.96 -35.70
C GLY A 374 56.32 -18.71 -35.51
N ASN A 375 57.48 -18.77 -34.83
CA ASN A 375 58.60 -17.79 -34.95
C ASN A 375 58.56 -16.35 -34.33
N ARG A 376 59.75 -15.95 -33.84
CA ARG A 376 60.34 -14.59 -33.62
C ARG A 376 59.76 -13.69 -32.51
N SER A 377 60.44 -13.42 -31.38
CA SER A 377 61.81 -12.93 -31.08
C SER A 377 62.01 -11.41 -31.26
N GLY A 378 62.13 -10.69 -30.14
CA GLY A 378 62.54 -9.28 -30.02
C GLY A 378 62.97 -8.99 -28.58
N ASN A 379 64.09 -8.30 -28.38
CA ASN A 379 64.86 -8.31 -27.12
C ASN A 379 65.02 -6.90 -26.52
N GLY A 380 65.24 -6.80 -25.20
CA GLY A 380 66.06 -5.72 -24.61
C GLY A 380 65.47 -4.85 -23.47
N ASN A 381 65.92 -5.14 -22.25
CA ASN A 381 66.38 -4.22 -21.17
C ASN A 381 65.67 -2.89 -20.81
N GLY A 382 65.60 -2.59 -19.49
CA GLY A 382 65.50 -1.20 -19.01
C GLY A 382 65.18 -0.99 -17.53
N ASN A 383 66.08 -1.35 -16.61
CA ASN A 383 65.95 -1.15 -15.15
C ASN A 383 65.91 0.34 -14.72
N GLY A 384 65.21 0.71 -13.63
CA GLY A 384 65.29 2.07 -13.07
C GLY A 384 64.34 2.42 -11.91
N SER A 385 64.78 2.24 -10.66
CA SER A 385 64.05 2.61 -9.43
C SER A 385 64.16 4.12 -9.10
N GLY A 386 63.19 4.68 -8.37
CA GLY A 386 63.31 6.03 -7.78
C GLY A 386 62.15 6.46 -6.88
N SER A 387 62.31 6.33 -5.57
CA SER A 387 61.39 6.89 -4.56
C SER A 387 61.62 8.39 -4.36
N GLY A 388 60.57 9.16 -4.00
CA GLY A 388 60.72 10.56 -3.61
C GLY A 388 59.45 11.18 -3.03
N SER A 389 59.37 11.27 -1.71
CA SER A 389 58.29 11.98 -0.99
C SER A 389 58.46 13.50 -1.08
N GLY A 390 57.36 14.26 -1.07
CA GLY A 390 57.38 15.72 -0.98
C GLY A 390 56.04 16.29 -0.53
N SER A 391 55.97 16.76 0.72
CA SER A 391 54.83 17.51 1.28
C SER A 391 55.07 19.03 1.15
N GLY A 392 54.01 19.83 1.00
CA GLY A 392 54.12 21.29 0.88
C GLY A 392 52.79 22.04 0.95
N ASN A 393 52.49 22.63 2.10
CA ASN A 393 51.35 23.53 2.33
C ASN A 393 51.51 24.89 1.62
N ASN A 394 50.40 25.55 1.22
CA ASN A 394 49.91 26.75 1.95
C ASN A 394 48.66 27.48 1.37
N LYS A 395 47.84 27.97 2.32
CA LYS A 395 47.12 29.28 2.39
C LYS A 395 45.92 29.60 1.48
N ASP A 396 44.76 29.61 2.14
CA ASP A 396 44.00 30.83 2.51
C ASP A 396 44.05 32.07 1.58
N ILE A 397 42.86 32.49 1.11
CA ILE A 397 42.37 33.88 1.31
C ILE A 397 40.86 33.84 1.56
N SER A 398 40.43 34.22 2.78
CA SER A 398 39.06 34.71 3.04
C SER A 398 38.98 36.20 2.80
N LYS A 399 37.88 36.71 2.22
CA LYS A 399 37.42 38.09 2.48
C LYS A 399 35.91 38.28 2.27
N ASN A 400 35.32 38.85 3.30
CA ASN A 400 33.92 39.22 3.46
C ASN A 400 33.69 40.65 2.93
N ASN A 401 32.53 40.98 2.33
CA ASN A 401 31.75 42.16 2.75
C ASN A 401 30.33 42.25 2.14
N GLN A 402 29.49 43.07 2.78
CA GLN A 402 28.07 43.32 2.47
C GLN A 402 27.83 44.56 1.56
N ASN A 403 26.65 44.62 0.91
CA ASN A 403 25.55 45.57 1.21
C ASN A 403 24.85 46.33 0.03
N SER A 404 23.50 46.35 0.09
CA SER A 404 22.50 47.35 -0.37
C SER A 404 22.27 47.82 -1.84
N ASN A 405 20.97 47.71 -2.23
CA ASN A 405 20.08 48.65 -2.98
C ASN A 405 20.41 49.02 -4.46
N ASN A 406 19.49 49.07 -5.44
CA ASN A 406 18.14 49.68 -5.43
C ASN A 406 17.30 49.38 -6.74
N GLY A 407 15.96 49.55 -6.71
CA GLY A 407 15.04 49.67 -7.88
C GLY A 407 14.30 48.39 -8.33
N ALA A 408 12.99 48.16 -8.15
CA ALA A 408 11.76 48.84 -8.66
C ALA A 408 11.53 48.61 -10.18
N SER A 409 10.36 48.20 -10.72
CA SER A 409 8.95 48.07 -10.24
C SER A 409 8.24 46.92 -11.00
N GLY A 410 7.00 46.46 -10.76
CA GLY A 410 5.96 46.77 -9.76
C GLY A 410 4.51 46.69 -10.33
N ALA A 411 3.63 45.84 -9.78
CA ALA A 411 2.22 45.63 -10.12
C ALA A 411 1.41 45.10 -8.90
N PRO A 412 0.07 45.20 -8.83
CA PRO A 412 -0.61 45.54 -7.58
C PRO A 412 -1.16 44.38 -6.74
N ALA A 413 -1.37 44.65 -5.45
CA ALA A 413 -2.06 43.80 -4.49
C ALA A 413 -3.53 44.21 -4.32
N TYR A 414 -4.42 43.21 -4.15
CA TYR A 414 -5.75 43.41 -3.59
C TYR A 414 -5.73 43.00 -2.12
N THR A 415 -6.12 43.90 -1.22
CA THR A 415 -6.42 43.59 0.17
C THR A 415 -7.86 44.01 0.49
N ALA A 416 -8.66 43.06 0.97
CA ALA A 416 -9.97 43.32 1.52
C ALA A 416 -9.96 42.97 3.01
N SER A 417 -10.26 43.96 3.84
CA SER A 417 -10.27 43.83 5.30
C SER A 417 -11.52 43.12 5.79
N MET A 418 -11.39 42.28 6.81
CA MET A 418 -12.50 41.82 7.65
C MET A 418 -12.12 41.99 9.12
N ALA A 419 -12.75 42.95 9.77
CA ALA A 419 -12.63 43.18 11.20
C ALA A 419 -14.02 43.25 11.83
N ALA A 420 -14.27 42.32 12.75
CA ALA A 420 -15.23 42.36 13.86
C ALA A 420 -16.69 42.77 13.61
N MET A 421 -17.61 41.93 14.07
CA MET A 421 -18.41 42.33 15.23
C MET A 421 -18.81 41.13 16.10
N ILE A 422 -18.72 41.30 17.42
CA ILE A 422 -19.22 40.38 18.44
C ILE A 422 -20.51 40.98 19.00
N ALA A 423 -21.59 40.20 19.05
CA ALA A 423 -22.68 40.42 20.00
C ALA A 423 -23.43 39.10 20.25
N ALA A 424 -23.49 38.69 21.52
CA ALA A 424 -24.27 37.54 21.97
C ALA A 424 -25.71 37.96 22.33
N ILE A 425 -26.64 37.00 22.35
CA ILE A 425 -27.82 36.99 23.24
C ILE A 425 -28.19 35.53 23.55
N VAL A 426 -28.87 35.35 24.69
CA VAL A 426 -28.95 34.11 25.47
C VAL A 426 -30.40 33.60 25.58
N ALA A 427 -30.54 32.32 25.95
CA ALA A 427 -31.72 31.64 26.50
C ALA A 427 -32.76 31.03 25.53
N GLY A 428 -33.24 29.84 25.92
CA GLY A 428 -34.32 29.09 25.30
C GLY A 428 -34.23 27.60 25.64
N ALA A 429 -34.89 27.17 26.72
CA ALA A 429 -34.83 25.79 27.22
C ALA A 429 -36.23 25.17 27.35
N VAL A 430 -36.30 23.84 27.18
CA VAL A 430 -37.30 22.91 27.74
C VAL A 430 -38.70 22.83 27.06
N LEU A 431 -39.21 21.58 27.00
CA LEU A 431 -40.51 21.07 26.47
C LEU A 431 -40.62 21.05 24.92
N ILE A 432 -41.12 19.98 24.29
CA ILE A 432 -41.93 18.82 24.74
C ILE A 432 -41.19 17.49 24.51
#